data_AF-A0A916MMX1-F1
#
_entry.id   AF-A0A916MMX1-F1
#
_cell.length_a   1.000
_cell.length_b   1.000
_cell.length_c   1.000
_cell.angle_alpha   90.00
_cell.angle_beta   90.00
_cell.angle_gamma   90.00
#
_symmetry.space_group_name_H-M   'P 1'
#
loop_
_entity.id
_entity.type
_entity.pdbx_description
1 polymer ?
#
loop_
_entity_poly.entity_id
_entity_poly.type
_entity_poly.pdbx_seq_one_letter_code
_entity_poly.pdbx_strand_id
1 'polypeptide(L)'
;MAVTSRHSLKQIKSPLNYIGGKAKILDQILPLFPKEINNFVDLFAGGCNVGINVNANKIYFNDNLTYLIEMYQKFQENDLDTTISYIEKRIKEFQLSLTNEEGYKKLREQYNKQKNPLDLFVLIAYSFNHQIRFNNNHEFNNPFGRERSSFNTSMKQNLEKFIIRLKETNIGFTNVCFNNFDFTFLNSNDFVYCDPPYLITTGTYNDGKRGFKGWTEKEEKQLLQILDNLNKRDIKFALSNVLEHKGKSNDVLKSWVASNLNYKINYLNFHYSNSNYQTLVRDKNASVEVLITNYEPQKPQKEKTLFDEFDF
;
A
#
# COMPACT_ATOMS: atom_id res chain seq x y z
N MET A 1 -10.16 37.79 4.44
CA MET A 1 -9.38 37.64 5.69
C MET A 1 -10.31 36.95 6.69
N ALA A 2 -10.04 35.77 7.24
CA ALA A 2 -8.77 35.21 7.66
C ALA A 2 -8.50 33.83 7.06
N VAL A 3 -7.31 33.71 6.47
CA VAL A 3 -6.55 32.46 6.45
C VAL A 3 -6.12 32.20 7.89
N THR A 4 -6.46 31.05 8.47
CA THR A 4 -5.66 30.47 9.55
C THR A 4 -5.99 29.01 9.75
N SER A 5 -4.94 28.19 9.65
CA SER A 5 -4.82 26.84 10.21
C SER A 5 -5.71 25.74 9.59
N ARG A 6 -5.35 25.28 8.38
CA ARG A 6 -5.48 23.85 8.08
C ARG A 6 -4.52 23.11 9.01
N HIS A 7 -5.00 22.67 10.17
CA HIS A 7 -4.35 21.59 10.89
C HIS A 7 -4.07 20.48 9.88
N SER A 8 -2.81 20.10 9.73
CA SER A 8 -2.42 18.91 8.97
C SER A 8 -3.27 17.76 9.49
N LEU A 9 -4.23 17.27 8.70
CA LEU A 9 -4.88 16.00 9.00
C LEU A 9 -3.74 14.99 9.09
N LYS A 10 -3.48 14.52 10.31
CA LYS A 10 -2.44 13.54 10.59
C LYS A 10 -2.76 12.34 9.70
N GLN A 11 -1.86 11.98 8.78
CA GLN A 11 -2.07 10.90 7.82
C GLN A 11 -2.68 9.66 8.51
N ILE A 12 -3.70 9.10 7.88
CA ILE A 12 -4.36 7.89 8.35
C ILE A 12 -3.45 6.72 8.00
N LYS A 13 -2.95 6.04 9.02
CA LYS A 13 -2.15 4.82 8.85
C LYS A 13 -3.07 3.63 8.72
N SER A 14 -2.69 2.68 7.87
CA SER A 14 -3.27 1.35 7.89
C SER A 14 -3.20 0.75 9.30
N PRO A 15 -4.21 -0.01 9.74
CA PRO A 15 -4.11 -0.79 10.96
C PRO A 15 -3.15 -1.98 10.82
N LEU A 16 -2.62 -2.23 9.61
CA LEU A 16 -1.72 -3.35 9.31
C LEU A 16 -0.27 -2.88 9.11
N ASN A 17 0.66 -3.70 9.56
CA ASN A 17 2.06 -3.61 9.18
C ASN A 17 2.28 -4.33 7.85
N TYR A 18 1.96 -3.67 6.74
CA TYR A 18 2.08 -4.25 5.41
C TYR A 18 3.48 -3.98 4.82
N ILE A 19 4.17 -5.04 4.38
CA ILE A 19 5.51 -4.91 3.77
C ILE A 19 5.39 -4.07 2.49
N GLY A 20 6.35 -3.16 2.26
CA GLY A 20 6.31 -2.24 1.12
C GLY A 20 5.32 -1.08 1.25
N GLY A 21 4.56 -0.99 2.35
CA GLY A 21 3.58 0.06 2.58
C GLY A 21 4.19 1.47 2.54
N LYS A 22 3.54 2.37 1.79
CA LYS A 22 4.04 3.73 1.49
C LYS A 22 3.85 4.76 2.59
N ALA A 23 3.41 4.36 3.79
CA ALA A 23 3.09 5.26 4.90
C ALA A 23 4.21 6.26 5.26
N LYS A 24 5.48 5.89 5.07
CA LYS A 24 6.63 6.77 5.37
C LYS A 24 6.92 7.83 4.30
N ILE A 25 6.42 7.65 3.09
CA ILE A 25 6.71 8.51 1.93
C ILE A 25 5.43 9.12 1.33
N LEU A 26 4.29 9.00 2.02
CA LEU A 26 3.02 9.63 1.61
C LEU A 26 3.15 11.14 1.41
N ASP A 27 3.94 11.83 2.24
CA ASP A 27 4.19 13.28 2.10
C ASP A 27 4.92 13.64 0.81
N GLN A 28 5.61 12.68 0.18
CA GLN A 28 6.27 12.86 -1.11
C GLN A 28 5.34 12.47 -2.28
N ILE A 29 4.51 11.44 -2.09
CA ILE A 29 3.64 10.89 -3.15
C ILE A 29 2.36 11.74 -3.32
N LEU A 30 1.62 12.00 -2.24
CA LEU A 30 0.30 12.64 -2.32
C LEU A 30 0.32 14.04 -2.98
N PRO A 31 1.34 14.89 -2.77
CA PRO A 31 1.40 16.18 -3.46
C PRO A 31 1.58 16.09 -4.98
N LEU A 32 2.04 14.94 -5.50
CA LEU A 32 2.23 14.70 -6.92
C LEU A 32 0.95 14.24 -7.62
N PHE A 33 -0.07 13.82 -6.86
CA PHE A 33 -1.34 13.36 -7.41
C PHE A 33 -2.21 14.52 -7.94
N PRO A 34 -3.17 14.24 -8.84
CA PRO A 34 -4.13 15.25 -9.27
C PRO A 34 -4.95 15.75 -8.07
N LYS A 35 -5.25 17.06 -8.04
CA LYS A 35 -6.03 17.65 -6.93
C LYS A 35 -7.50 17.26 -6.96
N GLU A 36 -8.04 17.11 -8.15
CA GLU A 36 -9.43 16.72 -8.40
C GLU A 36 -9.41 15.36 -9.07
N ILE A 37 -10.02 14.39 -8.40
CA ILE A 37 -10.10 13.00 -8.86
C ILE A 37 -11.55 12.57 -8.69
N ASN A 38 -12.17 12.13 -9.78
CA ASN A 38 -13.50 11.56 -9.70
C ASN A 38 -13.43 10.13 -9.16
N ASN A 39 -12.90 9.18 -9.93
CA ASN A 39 -12.57 7.84 -9.45
C ASN A 39 -11.06 7.70 -9.21
N PHE A 40 -10.68 7.31 -8.00
CA PHE A 40 -9.32 6.88 -7.67
C PHE A 40 -9.27 5.36 -7.63
N VAL A 41 -8.32 4.75 -8.36
CA VAL A 41 -8.07 3.30 -8.30
C VAL A 41 -6.72 3.06 -7.64
N ASP A 42 -6.72 2.43 -6.47
CA ASP A 42 -5.53 1.84 -5.85
C ASP A 42 -5.43 0.37 -6.29
N LEU A 43 -4.73 0.12 -7.40
CA LEU A 43 -4.79 -1.16 -8.12
C LEU A 43 -4.11 -2.31 -7.36
N PHE A 44 -3.18 -1.97 -6.46
CA PHE A 44 -2.41 -2.86 -5.61
C PHE A 44 -2.50 -2.36 -4.16
N ALA A 45 -3.71 -2.33 -3.63
CA ALA A 45 -4.05 -1.65 -2.39
C ALA A 45 -3.16 -2.07 -1.21
N GLY A 46 -2.82 -3.36 -1.10
CA GLY A 46 -2.05 -3.89 0.02
C GLY A 46 -2.64 -3.42 1.36
N GLY A 47 -1.87 -2.66 2.12
CA GLY A 47 -2.31 -2.05 3.38
C GLY A 47 -3.33 -0.90 3.26
N CYS A 48 -3.74 -0.49 2.06
CA CYS A 48 -4.56 0.69 1.76
C CYS A 48 -3.96 2.05 2.16
N ASN A 49 -2.66 2.11 2.50
CA ASN A 49 -2.04 3.33 3.04
C ASN A 49 -2.12 4.53 2.08
N VAL A 50 -2.05 4.31 0.77
CA VAL A 50 -2.13 5.39 -0.22
C VAL A 50 -3.57 5.82 -0.40
N GLY A 51 -4.45 4.94 -0.92
CA GLY A 51 -5.82 5.32 -1.23
C GLY A 51 -6.62 5.86 -0.05
N ILE A 52 -6.39 5.41 1.20
CA ILE A 52 -7.16 5.91 2.36
C ILE A 52 -6.93 7.41 2.64
N ASN A 53 -5.79 7.94 2.19
CA ASN A 53 -5.39 9.33 2.33
C ASN A 53 -5.67 10.18 1.08
N VAL A 54 -6.22 9.58 0.01
CA VAL A 54 -6.62 10.31 -1.20
C VAL A 54 -8.01 10.91 -1.01
N ASN A 55 -8.21 12.10 -1.58
CA ASN A 55 -9.53 12.71 -1.70
C ASN A 55 -10.04 12.53 -3.14
N ALA A 56 -11.10 11.76 -3.30
CA ALA A 56 -11.76 11.51 -4.58
C ALA A 56 -13.26 11.30 -4.35
N ASN A 57 -14.08 11.47 -5.40
CA ASN A 57 -15.53 11.21 -5.30
C ASN A 57 -15.81 9.73 -4.99
N LYS A 58 -15.01 8.82 -5.55
CA LYS A 58 -15.04 7.40 -5.24
C LYS A 58 -13.64 6.80 -5.27
N ILE A 59 -13.37 5.89 -4.34
CA ILE A 59 -12.09 5.17 -4.23
C ILE A 59 -12.33 3.69 -4.45
N TYR A 60 -11.50 3.06 -5.28
CA TYR A 60 -11.52 1.63 -5.56
C TYR A 60 -10.23 1.02 -5.06
N PHE A 61 -10.32 0.14 -4.06
CA PHE A 61 -9.19 -0.68 -3.64
C PHE A 61 -9.26 -2.03 -4.34
N ASN A 62 -8.20 -2.39 -5.06
CA ASN A 62 -8.02 -3.72 -5.62
C ASN A 62 -6.78 -4.39 -5.04
N ASP A 63 -6.87 -5.67 -4.69
CA ASP A 63 -5.70 -6.48 -4.36
C ASP A 63 -5.99 -7.95 -4.66
N ASN A 64 -4.99 -8.75 -5.04
CA ASN A 64 -5.23 -10.16 -5.32
C ASN A 64 -5.36 -11.02 -4.05
N LEU A 65 -4.99 -10.49 -2.87
CA LEU A 65 -5.08 -11.21 -1.62
C LEU A 65 -6.50 -11.13 -1.06
N THR A 66 -7.36 -12.06 -1.49
CA THR A 66 -8.80 -12.14 -1.13
C THR A 66 -9.07 -11.92 0.36
N TYR A 67 -8.34 -12.59 1.26
CA TYR A 67 -8.57 -12.50 2.71
C TYR A 67 -8.34 -11.10 3.29
N LEU A 68 -7.47 -10.32 2.65
CA LEU A 68 -7.20 -8.95 3.05
C LEU A 68 -8.36 -8.03 2.65
N ILE A 69 -8.85 -8.19 1.42
CA ILE A 69 -9.99 -7.46 0.90
C ILE A 69 -11.27 -7.78 1.69
N GLU A 70 -11.53 -9.05 1.99
CA GLU A 70 -12.67 -9.47 2.81
C GLU A 70 -12.62 -8.86 4.22
N MET A 71 -11.42 -8.74 4.81
CA MET A 71 -11.25 -8.07 6.11
C MET A 71 -11.57 -6.58 6.03
N TYR A 72 -11.14 -5.89 4.97
CA TYR A 72 -11.49 -4.48 4.78
C TYR A 72 -12.98 -4.27 4.49
N GLN A 73 -13.60 -5.14 3.69
CA GLN A 73 -15.05 -5.15 3.49
C GLN A 73 -15.77 -5.33 4.81
N LYS A 74 -15.30 -6.25 5.68
CA LYS A 74 -15.88 -6.44 7.01
C LYS A 74 -15.77 -5.21 7.91
N PHE A 75 -14.66 -4.48 7.84
CA PHE A 75 -14.51 -3.18 8.51
C PHE A 75 -15.45 -2.10 7.93
N GLN A 76 -15.70 -2.13 6.62
CA GLN A 76 -16.63 -1.22 5.96
C GLN A 76 -18.10 -1.57 6.27
N GLU A 77 -18.45 -2.84 6.44
CA GLU A 77 -19.80 -3.30 6.79
C GLU A 77 -20.15 -2.95 8.23
N ASN A 78 -19.31 -3.38 9.18
CA ASN A 78 -19.57 -3.20 10.61
C ASN A 78 -19.40 -1.73 11.03
N ASP A 79 -20.11 -1.29 12.06
CA ASP A 79 -19.76 -0.05 12.75
C ASP A 79 -18.50 -0.22 13.61
N LEU A 80 -18.00 0.91 14.13
CA LEU A 80 -16.77 0.94 14.92
C LEU A 80 -16.88 0.11 16.20
N ASP A 81 -17.95 0.30 16.97
CA ASP A 81 -18.14 -0.32 18.27
C ASP A 81 -18.31 -1.84 18.13
N THR A 82 -19.06 -2.29 17.13
CA THR A 82 -19.22 -3.70 16.79
C THR A 82 -17.88 -4.34 16.45
N THR A 83 -17.04 -3.66 15.66
CA THR A 83 -15.72 -4.19 15.27
C THR A 83 -14.78 -4.30 16.47
N ILE A 84 -14.69 -3.25 17.27
CA ILE A 84 -13.83 -3.22 18.46
C ILE A 84 -14.32 -4.24 19.51
N SER A 85 -15.62 -4.29 19.77
CA SER A 85 -16.21 -5.24 20.72
C SER A 85 -15.96 -6.70 20.29
N TYR A 86 -16.02 -6.99 18.98
CA TYR A 86 -15.68 -8.31 18.46
C TYR A 86 -14.22 -8.65 18.77
N ILE A 87 -13.28 -7.78 18.42
CA ILE A 87 -11.85 -7.98 18.65
C ILE A 87 -11.56 -8.23 20.14
N GLU A 88 -12.10 -7.37 21.02
CA GLU A 88 -11.90 -7.49 22.48
C GLU A 88 -12.52 -8.78 23.04
N LYS A 89 -13.69 -9.20 22.53
CA LYS A 89 -14.30 -10.49 22.89
C LYS A 89 -13.42 -11.66 22.50
N ARG A 90 -12.86 -11.69 21.29
CA ARG A 90 -11.96 -12.78 20.84
C ARG A 90 -10.66 -12.81 21.64
N ILE A 91 -10.09 -11.64 21.96
CA ILE A 91 -8.93 -11.54 22.86
C ILE A 91 -9.23 -12.18 24.22
N LYS A 92 -10.39 -11.88 24.81
CA LYS A 92 -10.82 -12.46 26.09
C LYS A 92 -11.09 -13.97 25.99
N GLU A 93 -11.82 -14.39 24.97
CA GLU A 93 -12.23 -15.78 24.75
C GLU A 93 -11.04 -16.73 24.60
N PHE A 94 -10.02 -16.34 23.83
CA PHE A 94 -8.80 -17.13 23.63
C PHE A 94 -7.70 -16.78 24.63
N GLN A 95 -7.96 -15.88 25.58
CA GLN A 95 -7.01 -15.38 26.57
C GLN A 95 -5.71 -14.90 25.90
N LEU A 96 -5.83 -14.19 24.77
CA LEU A 96 -4.67 -13.75 23.99
C LEU A 96 -3.84 -12.77 24.82
N SER A 97 -2.55 -13.01 24.86
CA SER A 97 -1.58 -12.20 25.58
C SER A 97 -0.23 -12.28 24.89
N LEU A 98 0.75 -11.53 25.39
CA LEU A 98 2.12 -11.58 24.88
C LEU A 98 2.80 -12.94 25.07
N THR A 99 2.26 -13.82 25.93
CA THR A 99 2.91 -15.09 26.31
C THR A 99 2.07 -16.33 26.01
N ASN A 100 0.75 -16.18 25.79
CA ASN A 100 -0.17 -17.31 25.57
C ASN A 100 -0.20 -17.78 24.11
N GLU A 101 0.81 -18.57 23.73
CA GLU A 101 0.89 -19.18 22.39
C GLU A 101 -0.25 -20.17 22.11
N GLU A 102 -0.74 -20.87 23.14
CA GLU A 102 -1.80 -21.88 22.98
C GLU A 102 -3.14 -21.24 22.62
N GLY A 103 -3.47 -20.09 23.24
CA GLY A 103 -4.63 -19.27 22.84
C GLY A 103 -4.55 -18.82 21.38
N TYR A 104 -3.37 -18.35 20.96
CA TYR A 104 -3.10 -17.95 19.58
C TYR A 104 -3.27 -19.12 18.59
N LYS A 105 -2.70 -20.30 18.89
CA LYS A 105 -2.84 -21.50 18.04
C LYS A 105 -4.30 -21.91 17.87
N LYS A 106 -5.08 -21.91 18.95
CA LYS A 106 -6.52 -22.23 18.92
C LYS A 106 -7.31 -21.26 18.03
N LEU A 107 -7.06 -19.95 18.16
CA LEU A 107 -7.68 -18.96 17.27
C LEU A 107 -7.27 -19.19 15.81
N ARG A 108 -5.99 -19.52 15.56
CA ARG A 108 -5.48 -19.78 14.22
C ARG A 108 -6.13 -21.00 13.57
N GLU A 109 -6.31 -22.07 14.33
CA GLU A 109 -7.05 -23.26 13.88
C GLU A 109 -8.51 -22.93 13.56
N GLN A 110 -9.18 -22.14 14.40
CA GLN A 110 -10.56 -21.71 14.14
C GLN A 110 -10.64 -20.87 12.87
N TYR A 111 -9.77 -19.87 12.71
CA TYR A 111 -9.72 -19.05 11.50
C TYR A 111 -9.46 -19.91 10.26
N ASN A 112 -8.54 -20.87 10.33
CA ASN A 112 -8.24 -21.71 9.17
C ASN A 112 -9.42 -22.58 8.73
N LYS A 113 -10.35 -22.91 9.66
CA LYS A 113 -11.60 -23.62 9.36
C LYS A 113 -12.72 -22.69 8.87
N GLN A 114 -12.89 -21.52 9.50
CA GLN A 114 -14.07 -20.66 9.31
C GLN A 114 -13.83 -19.44 8.40
N LYS A 115 -12.57 -19.04 8.24
CA LYS A 115 -12.12 -17.85 7.49
C LYS A 115 -12.82 -16.55 7.90
N ASN A 116 -13.15 -16.39 9.19
CA ASN A 116 -13.76 -15.16 9.68
C ASN A 116 -12.79 -13.97 9.48
N PRO A 117 -13.18 -12.89 8.77
CA PRO A 117 -12.25 -11.80 8.46
C PRO A 117 -11.76 -11.00 9.68
N LEU A 118 -12.55 -10.88 10.74
CA LEU A 118 -12.12 -10.19 11.96
C LEU A 118 -11.16 -11.06 12.79
N ASP A 119 -11.33 -12.38 12.80
CA ASP A 119 -10.36 -13.29 13.41
C ASP A 119 -8.98 -13.20 12.72
N LEU A 120 -8.94 -12.96 11.41
CA LEU A 120 -7.68 -12.70 10.70
C LEU A 120 -6.98 -11.46 11.27
N PHE A 121 -7.70 -10.36 11.48
CA PHE A 121 -7.12 -9.15 12.07
C PHE A 121 -6.56 -9.42 13.47
N VAL A 122 -7.32 -10.12 14.31
CA VAL A 122 -6.87 -10.50 15.66
C VAL A 122 -5.60 -11.37 15.58
N LEU A 123 -5.54 -12.33 14.67
CA LEU A 123 -4.34 -13.14 14.46
C LEU A 123 -3.15 -12.28 14.06
N ILE A 124 -3.30 -11.38 13.10
CA ILE A 124 -2.23 -10.46 12.67
C ILE A 124 -1.70 -9.65 13.85
N ALA A 125 -2.58 -9.16 14.74
CA ALA A 125 -2.18 -8.40 15.92
C ALA A 125 -1.24 -9.18 16.87
N TYR A 126 -1.38 -10.51 16.95
CA TYR A 126 -0.56 -11.37 17.82
C TYR A 126 0.48 -12.21 17.05
N SER A 127 0.64 -11.99 15.75
CA SER A 127 1.58 -12.73 14.91
C SER A 127 2.97 -12.10 14.92
N PHE A 128 4.01 -12.91 14.66
CA PHE A 128 5.40 -12.46 14.54
C PHE A 128 5.52 -11.30 13.54
N ASN A 129 6.00 -10.15 14.03
CA ASN A 129 6.14 -8.89 13.30
C ASN A 129 4.85 -8.36 12.64
N HIS A 130 3.67 -8.83 13.08
CA HIS A 130 2.37 -8.55 12.47
C HIS A 130 2.29 -8.90 10.98
N GLN A 131 3.10 -9.85 10.52
CA GLN A 131 3.13 -10.23 9.11
C GLN A 131 1.90 -11.07 8.73
N ILE A 132 1.51 -10.93 7.47
CA ILE A 132 0.43 -11.71 6.87
C ILE A 132 1.07 -12.83 6.05
N ARG A 133 0.77 -14.08 6.40
CA ARG A 133 1.36 -15.25 5.72
C ARG A 133 0.36 -16.39 5.65
N PHE A 134 0.13 -16.85 4.43
CA PHE A 134 -0.67 -18.04 4.14
C PHE A 134 0.21 -19.14 3.56
N ASN A 135 -0.18 -20.41 3.67
CA ASN A 135 0.46 -21.50 2.94
C ASN A 135 -0.25 -21.75 1.60
N ASN A 136 0.18 -22.77 0.84
CA ASN A 136 -0.46 -23.13 -0.44
C ASN A 136 -1.86 -23.75 -0.26
N ASN A 137 -2.20 -24.19 0.95
CA ASN A 137 -3.57 -24.62 1.31
C ASN A 137 -4.44 -23.42 1.73
N HIS A 138 -3.95 -22.19 1.52
CA HIS A 138 -4.59 -20.94 1.91
C HIS A 138 -4.86 -20.80 3.42
N GLU A 139 -4.12 -21.54 4.25
CA GLU A 139 -4.19 -21.46 5.71
C GLU A 139 -3.20 -20.41 6.22
N PHE A 140 -3.66 -19.57 7.15
CA PHE A 140 -2.80 -18.64 7.86
C PHE A 140 -1.79 -19.43 8.69
N ASN A 141 -0.51 -19.14 8.51
CA ASN A 141 0.58 -19.92 9.09
C ASN A 141 1.68 -19.06 9.73
N ASN A 142 1.44 -17.76 9.98
CA ASN A 142 2.45 -16.94 10.65
C ASN A 142 2.67 -17.44 12.11
N PRO A 143 3.90 -17.45 12.64
CA PRO A 143 4.15 -17.84 14.03
C PRO A 143 3.61 -16.81 15.02
N PHE A 144 3.46 -17.22 16.28
CA PHE A 144 3.10 -16.33 17.38
C PHE A 144 4.20 -15.29 17.65
N GLY A 145 3.84 -14.02 17.82
CA GLY A 145 4.75 -12.92 18.10
C GLY A 145 5.06 -12.76 19.58
N ARG A 146 5.58 -13.84 20.19
CA ARG A 146 5.90 -13.92 21.62
C ARG A 146 6.62 -12.66 22.12
N GLU A 147 6.11 -12.11 23.22
CA GLU A 147 6.64 -10.94 23.96
C GLU A 147 6.70 -9.62 23.19
N ARG A 148 6.23 -9.58 21.92
CA ARG A 148 6.40 -8.41 21.05
C ARG A 148 5.12 -7.92 20.39
N SER A 149 4.20 -8.82 20.05
CA SER A 149 3.04 -8.50 19.22
C SER A 149 1.75 -8.69 19.98
N SER A 150 0.96 -7.62 20.04
CA SER A 150 -0.39 -7.62 20.60
C SER A 150 -1.25 -6.56 19.92
N PHE A 151 -2.56 -6.64 20.15
CA PHE A 151 -3.48 -5.55 19.85
C PHE A 151 -3.28 -4.40 20.85
N ASN A 152 -2.28 -3.57 20.58
CA ASN A 152 -1.91 -2.44 21.45
C ASN A 152 -2.69 -1.16 21.13
N THR A 153 -2.54 -0.14 21.97
CA THR A 153 -3.23 1.16 21.84
C THR A 153 -2.98 1.84 20.48
N SER A 154 -1.77 1.77 19.94
CA SER A 154 -1.48 2.39 18.64
C SER A 154 -2.20 1.66 17.50
N MET A 155 -2.26 0.33 17.55
CA MET A 155 -2.97 -0.47 16.55
C MET A 155 -4.48 -0.21 16.63
N LYS A 156 -5.04 -0.14 17.85
CA LYS A 156 -6.45 0.22 18.09
C LYS A 156 -6.78 1.60 17.51
N GLN A 157 -5.98 2.62 17.82
CA GLN A 157 -6.19 3.98 17.30
C GLN A 157 -6.07 4.06 15.77
N ASN A 158 -5.16 3.29 15.16
CA ASN A 158 -5.06 3.24 13.69
C ASN A 158 -6.29 2.56 13.08
N LEU A 159 -6.79 1.48 13.70
CA LEU A 159 -8.00 0.79 13.26
C LEU A 159 -9.23 1.69 13.38
N GLU A 160 -9.41 2.40 14.50
CA GLU A 160 -10.51 3.33 14.71
C GLU A 160 -10.54 4.40 13.61
N LYS A 161 -9.41 5.07 13.37
CA LYS A 161 -9.28 6.09 12.33
C LYS A 161 -9.52 5.52 10.92
N PHE A 162 -9.03 4.32 10.66
CA PHE A 162 -9.22 3.65 9.39
C PHE A 162 -10.70 3.36 9.14
N ILE A 163 -11.42 2.76 10.11
CA ILE A 163 -12.85 2.47 10.00
C ILE A 163 -13.67 3.76 9.83
N ILE A 164 -13.39 4.80 10.63
CA ILE A 164 -14.08 6.09 10.49
C ILE A 164 -13.92 6.62 9.06
N ARG A 165 -12.69 6.62 8.54
CA ARG A 165 -12.44 7.06 7.17
C ARG A 165 -13.10 6.18 6.11
N LEU A 166 -13.16 4.87 6.32
CA LEU A 166 -13.88 3.97 5.42
C LEU A 166 -15.37 4.33 5.34
N LYS A 167 -15.97 4.76 6.44
CA LYS A 167 -17.40 5.14 6.51
C LYS A 167 -17.68 6.52 5.92
N GLU A 168 -16.73 7.45 6.06
CA GLU A 168 -16.84 8.81 5.52
C GLU A 168 -16.54 8.91 4.01
N THR A 169 -16.04 7.83 3.41
CA THR A 169 -15.59 7.82 2.01
C THR A 169 -16.40 6.82 1.19
N ASN A 170 -16.76 7.21 -0.03
CA ASN A 170 -17.36 6.27 -0.99
C ASN A 170 -16.28 5.31 -1.51
N ILE A 171 -16.23 4.11 -0.93
CA ILE A 171 -15.20 3.11 -1.24
C ILE A 171 -15.83 1.85 -1.83
N GLY A 172 -15.23 1.35 -2.92
CA GLY A 172 -15.46 0.01 -3.46
C GLY A 172 -14.23 -0.88 -3.27
N PHE A 173 -14.46 -2.16 -2.99
CA PHE A 173 -13.41 -3.16 -2.87
C PHE A 173 -13.56 -4.21 -3.96
N THR A 174 -12.44 -4.60 -4.56
CA THR A 174 -12.33 -5.69 -5.53
C THR A 174 -11.13 -6.55 -5.19
N ASN A 175 -11.19 -7.85 -5.52
CA ASN A 175 -10.13 -8.79 -5.19
C ASN A 175 -9.60 -9.54 -6.43
N VAL A 176 -9.49 -8.84 -7.55
CA VAL A 176 -9.10 -9.44 -8.84
C VAL A 176 -7.62 -9.25 -9.12
N CYS A 177 -7.06 -10.12 -9.95
CA CYS A 177 -5.74 -9.89 -10.51
C CYS A 177 -5.76 -8.59 -11.34
N PHE A 178 -4.69 -7.78 -11.25
CA PHE A 178 -4.64 -6.44 -11.86
C PHE A 178 -4.97 -6.44 -13.37
N ASN A 179 -4.63 -7.52 -14.07
CA ASN A 179 -4.89 -7.69 -15.50
C ASN A 179 -6.35 -8.04 -15.85
N ASN A 180 -7.16 -8.36 -14.84
CA ASN A 180 -8.60 -8.63 -14.95
C ASN A 180 -9.45 -7.50 -14.36
N PHE A 181 -8.82 -6.45 -13.81
CA PHE A 181 -9.55 -5.28 -13.33
C PHE A 181 -10.20 -4.56 -14.51
N ASP A 182 -11.47 -4.21 -14.37
CA ASP A 182 -12.21 -3.51 -15.41
C ASP A 182 -11.89 -2.02 -15.39
N PHE A 183 -11.14 -1.55 -16.39
CA PHE A 183 -10.82 -0.13 -16.56
C PHE A 183 -11.79 0.59 -17.51
N THR A 184 -12.83 -0.05 -18.02
CA THR A 184 -13.70 0.53 -19.07
C THR A 184 -14.54 1.71 -18.57
N PHE A 185 -14.88 1.73 -17.29
CA PHE A 185 -15.66 2.82 -16.67
C PHE A 185 -14.85 4.11 -16.44
N LEU A 186 -13.52 4.07 -16.59
CA LEU A 186 -12.65 5.21 -16.33
C LEU A 186 -12.57 6.19 -17.50
N ASN A 187 -12.40 7.47 -17.18
CA ASN A 187 -12.18 8.58 -18.13
C ASN A 187 -11.07 9.54 -17.65
N SER A 188 -10.86 10.63 -18.38
CA SER A 188 -9.77 11.59 -18.15
C SER A 188 -9.83 12.37 -16.82
N ASN A 189 -10.95 12.31 -16.10
CA ASN A 189 -11.10 12.86 -14.74
C ASN A 189 -10.76 11.85 -13.63
N ASP A 190 -10.40 10.62 -14.01
CA ASP A 190 -10.05 9.55 -13.08
C ASP A 190 -8.54 9.36 -12.97
N PHE A 191 -8.11 8.65 -11.92
CA PHE A 191 -6.71 8.47 -11.60
C PHE A 191 -6.41 7.05 -11.11
N VAL A 192 -5.41 6.40 -11.71
CA VAL A 192 -4.98 5.05 -11.35
C VAL A 192 -3.60 5.08 -10.69
N TYR A 193 -3.51 4.61 -9.45
CA TYR A 193 -2.25 4.41 -8.74
C TYR A 193 -1.88 2.93 -8.71
N CYS A 194 -0.62 2.66 -9.03
CA CYS A 194 -0.06 1.31 -9.05
C CYS A 194 1.16 1.23 -8.14
N ASP A 195 1.15 0.27 -7.21
CA ASP A 195 2.28 -0.07 -6.35
C ASP A 195 2.51 -1.59 -6.34
N PRO A 196 2.92 -2.16 -7.48
CA PRO A 196 3.07 -3.60 -7.61
C PRO A 196 4.24 -4.12 -6.76
N PRO A 197 4.38 -5.45 -6.61
CA PRO A 197 5.65 -6.02 -6.19
C PRO A 197 6.79 -5.61 -7.14
N TYR A 198 7.97 -5.27 -6.60
CA TYR A 198 9.09 -4.79 -7.42
C TYR A 198 10.01 -5.93 -7.84
N LEU A 199 10.22 -6.07 -9.16
CA LEU A 199 10.96 -7.17 -9.79
C LEU A 199 12.34 -7.41 -9.16
N ILE A 200 13.08 -6.33 -8.91
CA ILE A 200 14.48 -6.38 -8.45
C ILE A 200 14.64 -6.43 -6.93
N THR A 201 13.53 -6.44 -6.17
CA THR A 201 13.55 -6.50 -4.70
C THR A 201 13.22 -7.90 -4.16
N THR A 202 13.50 -8.13 -2.88
CA THR A 202 13.14 -9.37 -2.18
C THR A 202 11.84 -9.18 -1.39
N GLY A 203 10.70 -9.13 -2.08
CA GLY A 203 9.36 -9.10 -1.48
C GLY A 203 8.73 -10.49 -1.36
N THR A 204 7.93 -10.74 -0.32
CA THR A 204 7.23 -12.03 -0.13
C THR A 204 6.19 -12.34 -1.22
N TYR A 205 5.80 -11.33 -1.99
CA TYR A 205 4.85 -11.43 -3.09
C TYR A 205 5.51 -11.89 -4.40
N ASN A 206 6.84 -11.78 -4.50
CA ASN A 206 7.57 -12.01 -5.75
C ASN A 206 7.72 -13.49 -6.08
N ASP A 207 7.76 -14.37 -5.08
CA ASP A 207 8.14 -15.78 -5.25
C ASP A 207 7.00 -16.72 -5.69
N GLY A 208 5.78 -16.19 -5.87
CA GLY A 208 4.62 -16.98 -6.32
C GLY A 208 4.17 -18.04 -5.32
N LYS A 209 4.48 -17.84 -4.04
CA LYS A 209 4.05 -18.73 -2.96
C LYS A 209 3.03 -18.02 -2.09
N ARG A 210 2.40 -18.77 -1.17
CA ARG A 210 1.58 -18.20 -0.08
C ARG A 210 0.31 -17.49 -0.56
N GLY A 211 -0.28 -17.97 -1.66
CA GLY A 211 -1.49 -17.41 -2.26
C GLY A 211 -1.26 -16.34 -3.32
N PHE A 212 0.00 -16.00 -3.64
CA PHE A 212 0.34 -15.05 -4.71
C PHE A 212 0.72 -15.77 -6.00
N LYS A 213 0.38 -15.19 -7.15
CA LYS A 213 0.79 -15.68 -8.48
C LYS A 213 2.29 -15.48 -8.77
N GLY A 214 2.95 -14.63 -7.99
CA GLY A 214 4.34 -14.22 -8.20
C GLY A 214 4.43 -12.97 -9.08
N TRP A 215 5.60 -12.35 -9.11
CA TRP A 215 5.86 -11.17 -9.93
C TRP A 215 7.14 -11.37 -10.72
N THR A 216 7.00 -11.54 -12.03
CA THR A 216 8.11 -11.71 -12.98
C THR A 216 8.12 -10.58 -14.00
N GLU A 217 9.10 -10.57 -14.90
CA GLU A 217 9.10 -9.66 -16.06
C GLU A 217 7.81 -9.73 -16.88
N LYS A 218 7.13 -10.89 -16.91
CA LYS A 218 5.88 -11.06 -17.65
C LYS A 218 4.79 -10.18 -17.04
N GLU A 219 4.56 -10.27 -15.74
CA GLU A 219 3.56 -9.48 -15.03
C GLU A 219 3.92 -7.98 -15.07
N GLU A 220 5.20 -7.63 -14.94
CA GLU A 220 5.64 -6.24 -15.08
C GLU A 220 5.32 -5.69 -16.46
N LYS A 221 5.69 -6.39 -17.55
CA LYS A 221 5.37 -5.97 -18.93
C LYS A 221 3.85 -5.86 -19.17
N GLN A 222 3.05 -6.76 -18.58
CA GLN A 222 1.59 -6.67 -18.65
C GLN A 222 1.04 -5.41 -17.97
N LEU A 223 1.56 -5.07 -16.78
CA LEU A 223 1.16 -3.84 -16.10
C LEU A 223 1.56 -2.60 -16.90
N LEU A 224 2.78 -2.55 -17.43
CA LEU A 224 3.24 -1.43 -18.25
C LEU A 224 2.38 -1.23 -19.50
N GLN A 225 1.97 -2.31 -20.17
CA GLN A 225 1.04 -2.25 -21.30
C GLN A 225 -0.35 -1.71 -20.90
N ILE A 226 -0.85 -2.04 -19.70
CA ILE A 226 -2.10 -1.48 -19.17
C ILE A 226 -1.95 0.03 -18.97
N LEU A 227 -0.83 0.49 -18.39
CA LEU A 227 -0.56 1.92 -18.19
C LEU A 227 -0.48 2.68 -19.53
N ASP A 228 0.16 2.11 -20.56
CA ASP A 228 0.18 2.68 -21.90
C ASP A 228 -1.24 2.81 -22.50
N ASN A 229 -2.10 1.81 -22.26
CA ASN A 229 -3.49 1.85 -22.72
C ASN A 229 -4.34 2.87 -21.96
N LEU A 230 -4.08 3.09 -20.67
CA LEU A 230 -4.70 4.17 -19.89
C LEU A 230 -4.25 5.54 -20.43
N ASN A 231 -2.96 5.69 -20.73
CA ASN A 231 -2.43 6.92 -21.32
C ASN A 231 -3.07 7.25 -22.67
N LYS A 232 -3.27 6.25 -23.55
CA LYS A 232 -3.97 6.46 -24.85
C LYS A 232 -5.41 6.93 -24.70
N ARG A 233 -6.01 6.77 -23.52
CA ARG A 233 -7.38 7.20 -23.18
C ARG A 233 -7.40 8.50 -22.36
N ASP A 234 -6.26 9.18 -22.25
CA ASP A 234 -6.05 10.37 -21.41
C ASP A 234 -6.38 10.16 -19.93
N ILE A 235 -6.29 8.91 -19.44
CA ILE A 235 -6.46 8.59 -18.02
C ILE A 235 -5.12 8.79 -17.33
N LYS A 236 -5.13 9.54 -16.24
CA LYS A 236 -3.91 9.80 -15.45
C LYS A 236 -3.54 8.55 -14.67
N PHE A 237 -2.25 8.25 -14.59
CA PHE A 237 -1.73 7.20 -13.72
C PHE A 237 -0.46 7.62 -12.98
N ALA A 238 -0.19 6.93 -11.88
CA ALA A 238 1.11 6.95 -11.22
C ALA A 238 1.56 5.54 -10.84
N LEU A 239 2.83 5.22 -11.10
CA LEU A 239 3.45 3.94 -10.80
C LEU A 239 4.62 4.14 -9.82
N SER A 240 4.50 3.60 -8.61
CA SER A 240 5.62 3.46 -7.68
C SER A 240 6.46 2.24 -8.07
N ASN A 241 7.77 2.40 -8.21
CA ASN A 241 8.70 1.29 -8.47
C ASN A 241 10.15 1.69 -8.12
N VAL A 242 11.11 0.80 -8.37
CA VAL A 242 12.53 1.01 -8.11
C VAL A 242 13.33 0.75 -9.39
N LEU A 243 14.13 1.74 -9.82
CA LEU A 243 14.98 1.63 -11.01
C LEU A 243 16.26 0.82 -10.74
N GLU A 244 16.80 0.94 -9.53
CA GLU A 244 18.05 0.33 -9.07
C GLU A 244 17.90 -0.12 -7.62
N HIS A 245 18.33 -1.33 -7.27
CA HIS A 245 18.29 -1.84 -5.89
C HIS A 245 19.49 -2.75 -5.63
N LYS A 246 20.39 -2.35 -4.73
CA LYS A 246 21.54 -3.17 -4.30
C LYS A 246 22.35 -3.75 -5.47
N GLY A 247 22.65 -2.90 -6.46
CA GLY A 247 23.39 -3.26 -7.67
C GLY A 247 22.61 -4.02 -8.73
N LYS A 248 21.30 -4.22 -8.56
CA LYS A 248 20.40 -4.76 -9.61
C LYS A 248 19.65 -3.63 -10.30
N SER A 249 19.61 -3.67 -11.64
CA SER A 249 18.87 -2.73 -12.49
C SER A 249 17.54 -3.31 -12.94
N ASN A 250 16.49 -2.49 -12.95
CA ASN A 250 15.23 -2.80 -13.62
C ASN A 250 15.26 -2.27 -15.07
N ASP A 251 15.90 -3.01 -15.96
CA ASP A 251 16.09 -2.61 -17.35
C ASP A 251 14.78 -2.55 -18.15
N VAL A 252 13.79 -3.36 -17.77
CA VAL A 252 12.44 -3.34 -18.36
C VAL A 252 11.78 -1.99 -18.10
N LEU A 253 11.77 -1.54 -16.84
CA LEU A 253 11.19 -0.27 -16.45
C LEU A 253 11.93 0.91 -17.07
N LYS A 254 13.26 0.90 -17.05
CA LYS A 254 14.08 1.95 -17.67
C LYS A 254 13.82 2.09 -19.16
N SER A 255 13.76 0.96 -19.88
CA SER A 255 13.49 0.96 -21.32
C SER A 255 12.09 1.47 -21.64
N TRP A 256 11.10 1.11 -20.81
CA TRP A 256 9.72 1.56 -20.97
C TRP A 256 9.58 3.07 -20.78
N VAL A 257 10.19 3.66 -19.75
CA VAL A 257 10.14 5.11 -19.55
C VAL A 257 10.92 5.85 -20.65
N ALA A 258 12.10 5.35 -21.04
CA ALA A 258 12.89 5.95 -22.12
C ALA A 258 12.14 5.98 -23.47
N SER A 259 11.25 5.00 -23.69
CA SER A 259 10.44 4.91 -24.91
C SER A 259 9.18 5.79 -24.88
N ASN A 260 8.82 6.35 -23.72
CA ASN A 260 7.62 7.16 -23.52
C ASN A 260 8.00 8.56 -23.01
N LEU A 261 8.40 9.46 -23.92
CA LEU A 261 8.96 10.78 -23.59
C LEU A 261 8.00 11.71 -22.83
N ASN A 262 6.70 11.42 -22.84
CA ASN A 262 5.69 12.17 -22.08
C ASN A 262 5.61 11.74 -20.60
N TYR A 263 6.20 10.60 -20.23
CA TYR A 263 6.21 10.14 -18.84
C TYR A 263 7.26 10.87 -18.01
N LYS A 264 6.92 11.15 -16.76
CA LYS A 264 7.74 11.91 -15.80
C LYS A 264 8.22 10.98 -14.71
N ILE A 265 9.52 11.01 -14.43
CA ILE A 265 10.12 10.28 -13.31
C ILE A 265 10.25 11.26 -12.15
N ASN A 266 9.56 10.97 -11.05
CA ASN A 266 9.68 11.73 -9.80
C ASN A 266 10.50 10.88 -8.81
N TYR A 267 11.68 11.35 -8.41
CA TYR A 267 12.57 10.60 -7.54
C TYR A 267 12.18 10.73 -6.07
N LEU A 268 12.00 9.60 -5.37
CA LEU A 268 11.57 9.60 -3.98
C LEU A 268 12.77 9.44 -3.04
N ASN A 269 12.83 10.30 -2.02
CA ASN A 269 13.89 10.26 -1.02
C ASN A 269 13.50 9.32 0.12
N PHE A 270 14.08 8.11 0.14
CA PHE A 270 13.85 7.16 1.24
C PHE A 270 14.74 7.45 2.47
N HIS A 271 15.78 8.27 2.33
CA HIS A 271 16.73 8.60 3.39
C HIS A 271 16.48 9.99 4.00
N TYR A 272 16.34 10.04 5.33
CA TYR A 272 16.27 11.27 6.13
C TYR A 272 17.61 12.01 6.27
N SER A 273 18.65 11.64 5.50
CA SER A 273 19.98 12.24 5.56
C SER A 273 20.33 12.93 4.24
N ASN A 274 20.67 14.22 4.32
CA ASN A 274 21.18 15.11 3.29
C ASN A 274 22.21 14.46 2.34
N SER A 275 21.74 13.71 1.35
CA SER A 275 22.61 13.05 0.38
C SER A 275 22.19 13.51 -1.00
N ASN A 276 23.11 14.18 -1.69
CA ASN A 276 22.93 14.65 -3.05
C ASN A 276 22.63 13.46 -3.98
N TYR A 277 21.78 13.62 -5.00
CA TYR A 277 21.31 12.53 -5.88
C TYR A 277 22.48 11.75 -6.52
N GLN A 278 23.56 12.46 -6.87
CA GLN A 278 24.79 11.87 -7.39
C GLN A 278 25.54 10.97 -6.38
N THR A 279 25.35 11.19 -5.08
CA THR A 279 25.95 10.39 -4.01
C THR A 279 25.20 9.07 -3.79
N LEU A 280 23.87 9.06 -3.97
CA LEU A 280 23.04 7.85 -3.91
C LEU A 280 23.40 6.86 -5.02
N VAL A 281 23.68 7.34 -6.23
CA VAL A 281 24.10 6.50 -7.37
C VAL A 281 25.47 5.84 -7.14
N ARG A 282 26.31 6.41 -6.26
CA ARG A 282 27.65 5.88 -5.95
C ARG A 282 27.66 4.83 -4.84
N ASP A 283 26.62 4.75 -4.03
CA ASP A 283 26.47 3.67 -3.06
C ASP A 283 25.85 2.45 -3.75
N LYS A 284 26.66 1.40 -3.95
CA LYS A 284 26.24 0.13 -4.55
C LYS A 284 25.08 -0.55 -3.81
N ASN A 285 24.76 -0.13 -2.58
CA ASN A 285 23.65 -0.63 -1.78
C ASN A 285 22.40 0.25 -1.81
N ALA A 286 22.43 1.42 -2.47
CA ALA A 286 21.30 2.32 -2.51
C ALA A 286 20.15 1.77 -3.37
N SER A 287 18.94 2.26 -3.08
CA SER A 287 17.75 2.01 -3.88
C SER A 287 17.30 3.32 -4.53
N VAL A 288 16.99 3.30 -5.82
CA VAL A 288 16.44 4.46 -6.54
C VAL A 288 14.95 4.25 -6.70
N GLU A 289 14.18 4.65 -5.69
CA GLU A 289 12.72 4.58 -5.69
C GLU A 289 12.13 5.78 -6.44
N VAL A 290 11.13 5.54 -7.26
CA VAL A 290 10.53 6.53 -8.16
C VAL A 290 9.01 6.43 -8.17
N LEU A 291 8.35 7.56 -8.44
CA LEU A 291 6.96 7.63 -8.86
C LEU A 291 6.91 8.10 -10.32
N ILE A 292 6.47 7.23 -11.23
CA ILE A 292 6.37 7.55 -12.66
C ILE A 292 4.94 7.98 -12.97
N THR A 293 4.76 9.15 -13.60
CA THR A 293 3.44 9.70 -13.98
C THR A 293 3.35 9.98 -15.47
N ASN A 294 2.16 9.87 -16.07
CA ASN A 294 1.94 10.26 -17.47
C ASN A 294 1.48 11.72 -17.65
N TYR A 295 1.57 12.51 -16.59
CA TYR A 295 1.25 13.92 -16.56
C TYR A 295 2.31 14.67 -15.77
N GLU A 296 2.34 15.99 -15.95
CA GLU A 296 3.16 16.90 -15.15
C GLU A 296 2.46 17.19 -13.80
N PRO A 297 3.04 16.82 -12.65
CA PRO A 297 2.46 17.12 -11.35
C PRO A 297 2.32 18.63 -11.12
N GLN A 298 1.18 19.08 -10.59
CA GLN A 298 0.93 20.52 -10.38
C GLN A 298 1.82 21.19 -9.33
N LYS A 299 2.43 20.38 -8.46
CA LYS A 299 3.51 20.82 -7.58
C LYS A 299 4.72 19.98 -7.95
N PRO A 300 5.76 20.56 -8.57
CA PRO A 300 7.02 19.86 -8.65
C PRO A 300 7.46 19.52 -7.22
N GLN A 301 8.06 18.35 -7.02
CA GLN A 301 8.94 18.18 -5.86
C GLN A 301 9.89 19.38 -5.87
N LYS A 302 10.19 19.99 -4.71
CA LYS A 302 11.32 20.93 -4.65
C LYS A 302 12.53 20.18 -5.20
N GLU A 303 12.96 20.48 -6.42
CA GLU A 303 14.30 20.13 -6.85
C GLU A 303 15.20 20.82 -5.84
N LYS A 304 15.88 20.05 -4.99
CA LYS A 304 17.04 20.60 -4.29
C LYS A 304 18.04 20.89 -5.39
N THR A 305 18.13 22.15 -5.80
CA THR A 305 19.19 22.57 -6.70
C THR A 305 20.44 22.81 -5.87
N LEU A 306 21.62 22.73 -6.48
CA LEU A 306 22.93 22.96 -5.84
C LEU A 306 23.05 24.33 -5.13
N PHE A 307 22.07 25.22 -5.29
CA PHE A 307 22.06 26.58 -4.78
C PHE A 307 21.20 26.78 -3.53
N ASP A 308 20.42 25.78 -3.11
CA ASP A 308 19.58 25.87 -1.90
C ASP A 308 20.37 25.69 -0.58
N GLU A 309 21.70 25.51 -0.64
CA GLU A 309 22.58 25.39 0.54
C GLU A 309 23.38 26.67 0.86
N PHE A 310 23.13 27.77 0.16
CA PHE A 310 23.73 29.07 0.47
C PHE A 310 22.65 30.12 0.78
N ASP A 311 22.32 30.25 2.06
CA ASP A 311 21.72 31.49 2.56
C ASP A 311 22.81 32.58 2.51
N PHE A 312 22.59 33.66 1.72
CA PHE A 312 23.35 34.90 1.83
C PHE A 312 22.74 35.82 2.89
#